data_AF-A0A965TNC5-F1
#
_entry.id   AF-A0A965TNC5-F1
#
_cell.length_a   1.000
_cell.length_b   1.000
_cell.length_c   1.000
_cell.angle_alpha   90.00
_cell.angle_beta   90.00
_cell.angle_gamma   90.00
#
_symmetry.space_group_name_H-M   'P 1'
#
loop_
_entity.id
_entity.type
_entity.pdbx_description
1 polymer ?
#
loop_
_entity_poly.entity_id
_entity_poly.type
_entity_poly.pdbx_seq_one_letter_code
_entity_poly.pdbx_strand_id
1 'polypeptide(L)'
;MRKKPLVDSNQYGYATGRIRALEGQLMDIGRLNRLIEARSPEDIARVLTDSGYSSADTHDVLERETADLYKLASEVMINREFVNALLVFNDCHNLKAIEKYLAAWWPRLSENPEDEFEIDPLARKDSRSDFELPSLPETNSSASFSAVESLMVHPSLVEPELLFQAIRDRMPDRVPAWLYQGAIEAASA
;
A
#
# COMPACT_ATOMS: atom_id res chain seq x y z
N MET A 1 -27.63 27.79 26.51
CA MET A 1 -27.57 26.50 25.80
C MET A 1 -26.15 25.96 25.87
N ARG A 2 -25.91 24.83 26.54
CA ARG A 2 -24.61 24.12 26.46
C ARG A 2 -24.49 23.53 25.06
N LYS A 3 -23.42 23.85 24.33
CA LYS A 3 -23.11 23.20 23.05
C LYS A 3 -22.97 21.70 23.31
N LYS A 4 -23.78 20.88 22.64
CA LYS A 4 -23.58 19.43 22.62
C LYS A 4 -22.18 19.19 22.07
N PRO A 5 -21.30 18.43 22.75
CA PRO A 5 -19.96 18.20 22.23
C PRO A 5 -20.07 17.57 20.84
N LEU A 6 -19.24 18.05 19.91
CA LEU A 6 -19.20 17.59 18.51
C LEU A 6 -18.82 16.10 18.39
N VAL A 7 -18.33 15.51 19.49
CA VAL A 7 -17.81 14.16 19.57
C VAL A 7 -18.23 13.55 20.90
N ASP A 8 -18.72 12.30 20.89
CA ASP A 8 -19.03 11.54 22.10
C ASP A 8 -17.73 11.07 22.75
N SER A 9 -17.23 11.86 23.72
CA SER A 9 -15.96 11.67 24.42
C SER A 9 -15.81 10.28 25.05
N ASN A 10 -16.91 9.60 25.37
CA ASN A 10 -16.88 8.30 26.03
C ASN A 10 -16.46 7.17 25.07
N GLN A 11 -16.83 7.27 23.80
CA GLN A 11 -16.55 6.24 22.79
C GLN A 11 -15.10 6.28 22.31
N TYR A 12 -14.52 7.46 22.06
CA TYR A 12 -13.08 7.56 21.79
C TYR A 12 -12.25 7.17 23.01
N GLY A 13 -12.73 7.45 24.23
CA GLY A 13 -12.11 6.94 25.46
C GLY A 13 -12.04 5.41 25.50
N TYR A 14 -13.12 4.73 25.11
CA TYR A 14 -13.13 3.27 24.96
C TYR A 14 -12.15 2.79 23.89
N ALA A 15 -12.15 3.40 22.71
CA ALA A 15 -11.25 3.04 21.61
C ALA A 15 -9.77 3.17 22.02
N THR A 16 -9.38 4.30 22.63
CA THR A 16 -8.03 4.51 23.15
C THR A 16 -7.68 3.51 24.24
N GLY A 17 -8.60 3.24 25.19
CA GLY A 17 -8.39 2.27 26.26
C GLY A 17 -8.17 0.85 25.72
N ARG A 18 -8.95 0.45 24.72
CA ARG A 18 -8.81 -0.85 24.03
C ARG A 18 -7.48 -0.98 23.31
N ILE A 19 -7.09 0.03 22.52
CA ILE A 19 -5.81 0.01 21.79
C ILE A 19 -4.64 -0.05 22.76
N ARG A 20 -4.62 0.80 23.81
CA ARG A 20 -3.55 0.80 24.82
C ARG A 20 -3.40 -0.52 25.57
N ALA A 21 -4.51 -1.22 25.82
CA ALA A 21 -4.44 -2.54 26.44
C ALA A 21 -3.72 -3.57 25.54
N LEU A 22 -3.84 -3.44 24.21
CA LEU A 22 -3.17 -4.30 23.24
C LEU A 22 -1.74 -3.88 22.94
N GLU A 23 -1.40 -2.59 23.08
CA GLU A 23 -0.01 -2.13 22.95
C GLU A 23 0.95 -2.86 23.91
N GLY A 24 0.45 -3.34 25.05
CA GLY A 24 1.24 -4.18 25.97
C GLY A 24 1.62 -5.56 25.41
N GLN A 25 0.98 -6.00 24.33
CA GLN A 25 1.29 -7.25 23.62
C GLN A 25 2.24 -7.02 22.43
N LEU A 26 2.52 -5.76 22.08
CA LEU A 26 3.39 -5.43 20.96
C LEU A 26 4.81 -5.95 21.22
N MET A 27 5.50 -6.33 20.15
CA MET A 27 6.89 -6.75 20.24
C MET A 27 7.76 -5.59 20.72
N ASP A 28 8.43 -5.79 21.86
CA ASP A 28 9.48 -4.90 22.31
C ASP A 28 10.78 -5.08 21.50
N ILE A 29 11.71 -4.14 21.69
CA ILE A 29 12.99 -4.16 21.02
C ILE A 29 13.83 -5.41 21.33
N GLY A 30 13.65 -6.01 22.52
CA GLY A 30 14.35 -7.24 22.91
C GLY A 30 13.84 -8.47 22.17
N ARG A 31 12.53 -8.55 21.89
CA ARG A 31 11.92 -9.57 21.03
C ARG A 31 12.35 -9.37 19.58
N LEU A 32 12.38 -8.14 19.08
CA LEU A 32 12.87 -7.82 17.74
C LEU A 32 14.34 -8.22 17.54
N ASN A 33 15.21 -7.92 18.50
CA ASN A 33 16.61 -8.33 18.43
C ASN A 33 16.77 -9.87 18.38
N ARG A 34 15.95 -10.60 19.14
CA ARG A 34 15.94 -12.07 19.09
C ARG A 34 15.50 -12.62 17.73
N LEU A 35 14.56 -11.95 17.05
CA LEU A 35 14.21 -12.31 15.66
C LEU A 35 15.38 -12.07 14.70
N ILE A 36 16.10 -10.95 14.86
CA ILE A 36 17.27 -10.62 14.02
C ILE A 36 18.40 -11.64 14.21
N GLU A 37 18.57 -12.15 15.42
CA GLU A 37 19.61 -13.14 15.75
C GLU A 37 19.23 -14.59 15.42
N ALA A 38 17.96 -14.85 15.08
CA ALA A 38 17.47 -16.19 14.77
C ALA A 38 18.17 -16.76 13.52
N ARG A 39 18.58 -18.04 13.58
CA ARG A 39 19.37 -18.68 12.52
C ARG A 39 18.59 -19.68 11.68
N SER A 40 17.35 -19.98 12.08
CA SER A 40 16.48 -20.86 11.32
C SER A 40 15.02 -20.38 11.37
N PRO A 41 14.18 -20.83 10.42
CA PRO A 41 12.74 -20.56 10.45
C PRO A 41 12.06 -21.04 11.74
N GLU A 42 12.53 -22.15 12.32
CA GLU A 42 12.00 -22.70 13.57
C GLU A 42 12.32 -21.79 14.77
N ASP A 43 13.51 -21.18 14.80
CA ASP A 43 13.86 -20.19 15.82
C ASP A 43 12.96 -18.95 15.72
N ILE A 44 12.68 -18.48 14.51
CA ILE A 44 11.75 -17.36 14.25
C ILE A 44 10.36 -17.72 14.77
N ALA A 45 9.82 -18.87 14.39
CA ALA A 45 8.50 -19.33 14.81
C ALA A 45 8.40 -19.45 16.34
N ARG A 46 9.48 -19.91 17.01
CA ARG A 46 9.54 -19.98 18.47
C ARG A 46 9.50 -18.59 19.10
N VAL A 47 10.29 -17.63 18.60
CA VAL A 47 10.30 -16.25 19.12
C VAL A 47 8.94 -15.57 18.93
N LEU A 48 8.26 -15.82 17.81
CA LEU A 48 6.91 -15.32 17.55
C LEU A 48 5.89 -15.95 18.52
N THR A 49 5.94 -17.27 18.71
CA THR A 49 5.07 -17.98 19.65
C THR A 49 5.25 -17.46 21.08
N ASP A 50 6.50 -17.29 21.53
CA ASP A 50 6.83 -16.71 22.84
C ASP A 50 6.35 -15.26 22.98
N SER A 51 6.17 -14.56 21.86
CA SER A 51 5.67 -13.18 21.83
C SER A 51 4.14 -13.10 21.81
N GLY A 52 3.43 -14.23 21.71
CA GLY A 52 1.98 -14.32 21.70
C GLY A 52 1.35 -14.49 20.31
N TYR A 53 2.17 -14.62 19.26
CA TYR A 53 1.71 -14.89 17.91
C TYR A 53 1.44 -16.40 17.74
N SER A 54 0.55 -16.77 16.82
CA SER A 54 0.22 -18.19 16.62
C SER A 54 1.37 -18.99 15.99
N SER A 55 1.38 -20.32 16.17
CA SER A 55 2.45 -21.22 15.73
C SER A 55 2.32 -21.72 14.27
N ALA A 56 1.52 -21.06 13.43
CA ALA A 56 1.35 -21.42 12.02
C ALA A 56 2.50 -20.85 11.15
N ASP A 57 2.37 -20.92 9.82
CA ASP A 57 3.36 -20.31 8.93
C ASP A 57 3.58 -18.84 9.26
N THR A 58 4.83 -18.42 9.39
CA THR A 58 5.17 -17.10 9.93
C THR A 58 4.57 -15.97 9.09
N HIS A 59 4.52 -16.13 7.76
CA HIS A 59 3.99 -15.10 6.89
C HIS A 59 2.47 -14.96 7.07
N ASP A 60 1.76 -16.07 6.98
CA ASP A 60 0.31 -16.14 7.15
C ASP A 60 -0.14 -15.57 8.52
N VAL A 61 0.64 -15.83 9.57
CA VAL A 61 0.34 -15.34 10.92
C VAL A 61 0.46 -13.82 10.98
N LEU A 62 1.53 -13.24 10.44
CA LEU A 62 1.75 -11.79 10.49
C LEU A 62 0.74 -11.04 9.63
N GLU A 63 0.40 -11.58 8.45
CA GLU A 63 -0.66 -11.02 7.62
C GLU A 63 -2.02 -11.04 8.32
N ARG A 64 -2.35 -12.17 8.94
CA ARG A 64 -3.60 -12.33 9.69
C ARG A 64 -3.68 -11.37 10.88
N GLU A 65 -2.63 -11.27 11.68
CA GLU A 65 -2.58 -10.35 12.82
C GLU A 65 -2.70 -8.90 12.37
N THR A 66 -2.10 -8.54 11.24
CA THR A 66 -2.25 -7.21 10.64
C THR A 66 -3.70 -6.97 10.22
N ALA A 67 -4.33 -7.93 9.54
CA ALA A 67 -5.74 -7.83 9.14
C ALA A 67 -6.69 -7.72 10.35
N ASP A 68 -6.45 -8.52 11.39
CA ASP A 68 -7.22 -8.50 12.63
C ASP A 68 -7.06 -7.16 13.39
N LEU A 69 -5.88 -6.54 13.34
CA LEU A 69 -5.65 -5.20 13.89
C LEU A 69 -6.47 -4.13 13.16
N TYR A 70 -6.47 -4.13 11.83
CA TYR A 70 -7.28 -3.17 11.04
C TYR A 70 -8.77 -3.39 11.21
N LYS A 71 -9.20 -4.65 11.34
CA LYS A 71 -10.58 -5.01 11.67
C LYS A 71 -10.97 -4.46 13.05
N LEU A 72 -10.14 -4.69 14.07
CA LEU A 72 -10.36 -4.13 15.40
C LEU A 72 -10.43 -2.61 15.35
N ALA A 73 -9.48 -1.95 14.67
CA ALA A 73 -9.49 -0.49 14.50
C ALA A 73 -10.82 -0.02 13.89
N SER A 74 -11.32 -0.71 12.87
CA SER A 74 -12.60 -0.41 12.22
C SER A 74 -13.83 -0.66 13.12
N GLU A 75 -13.71 -1.58 14.08
CA GLU A 75 -14.77 -1.90 15.05
C GLU A 75 -14.82 -0.89 16.20
N VAL A 76 -13.67 -0.41 16.69
CA VAL A 76 -13.59 0.51 17.83
C VAL A 76 -13.68 1.98 17.42
N MET A 77 -13.30 2.32 16.19
CA MET A 77 -13.35 3.69 15.69
C MET A 77 -14.78 4.10 15.32
N ILE A 78 -15.18 5.29 15.79
CA ILE A 78 -16.50 5.86 15.47
C ILE A 78 -16.59 6.26 14.00
N ASN A 79 -15.53 6.88 13.48
CA ASN A 79 -15.44 7.28 12.09
C ASN A 79 -14.43 6.39 11.37
N ARG A 80 -14.94 5.56 10.45
CA ARG A 80 -14.15 4.63 9.64
C ARG A 80 -13.20 5.35 8.68
N GLU A 81 -13.46 6.60 8.33
CA GLU A 81 -12.58 7.38 7.47
C GLU A 81 -11.18 7.55 8.06
N PHE A 82 -11.03 7.52 9.40
CA PHE A 82 -9.71 7.52 10.02
C PHE A 82 -8.94 6.22 9.77
N VAL A 83 -9.63 5.08 9.71
CA VAL A 83 -9.00 3.82 9.36
C VAL A 83 -8.69 3.78 7.86
N ASN A 84 -9.60 4.28 7.02
CA ASN A 84 -9.36 4.42 5.58
C ASN A 84 -8.10 5.25 5.31
N ALA A 85 -7.91 6.37 6.03
CA ALA A 85 -6.72 7.20 5.90
C ALA A 85 -5.41 6.44 6.19
N LEU A 86 -5.43 5.44 7.09
CA LEU A 86 -4.27 4.57 7.32
C LEU A 86 -4.04 3.60 6.16
N LEU A 87 -5.12 3.07 5.57
CA LEU A 87 -5.06 2.14 4.44
C LEU A 87 -4.62 2.81 3.13
N VAL A 88 -4.87 4.11 2.96
CA VAL A 88 -4.41 4.88 1.79
C VAL A 88 -2.88 4.77 1.61
N PHE A 89 -2.11 4.66 2.70
CA PHE A 89 -0.66 4.46 2.59
C PHE A 89 -0.30 3.12 1.93
N ASN A 90 -1.07 2.07 2.21
CA ASN A 90 -0.91 0.76 1.57
C ASN A 90 -1.29 0.85 0.08
N ASP A 91 -2.40 1.51 -0.24
CA ASP A 91 -2.82 1.72 -1.63
C ASP A 91 -1.77 2.52 -2.43
N CYS A 92 -1.18 3.56 -1.85
CA CYS A 92 -0.10 4.32 -2.47
C CYS A 92 1.17 3.48 -2.69
N HIS A 93 1.55 2.64 -1.72
CA HIS A 93 2.65 1.71 -1.89
C HIS A 93 2.37 0.70 -3.01
N ASN A 94 1.18 0.10 -3.01
CA ASN A 94 0.75 -0.87 -4.02
C ASN A 94 0.75 -0.25 -5.42
N LEU A 95 0.18 0.95 -5.56
CA LEU A 95 0.21 1.72 -6.80
C LEU A 95 1.65 1.92 -7.30
N LYS A 96 2.54 2.39 -6.42
CA LYS A 96 3.96 2.61 -6.76
C LYS A 96 4.67 1.32 -7.19
N ALA A 97 4.43 0.22 -6.49
CA ALA A 97 5.03 -1.08 -6.82
C ALA A 97 4.55 -1.59 -8.18
N ILE A 98 3.24 -1.49 -8.45
CA ILE A 98 2.61 -1.83 -9.73
C ILE A 98 3.17 -0.95 -10.86
N GLU A 99 3.20 0.38 -10.66
CA GLU A 99 3.68 1.32 -11.66
C GLU A 99 5.14 1.08 -12.00
N LYS A 100 6.00 0.89 -10.99
CA LYS A 100 7.42 0.62 -11.19
C LYS A 100 7.66 -0.68 -11.96
N TYR A 101 6.84 -1.70 -11.70
CA TYR A 101 6.84 -2.91 -12.51
C TYR A 101 6.42 -2.54 -13.94
N LEU A 102 5.18 -2.09 -14.14
CA LEU A 102 4.60 -1.81 -15.47
C LEU A 102 5.42 -0.83 -16.34
N ALA A 103 6.16 0.10 -15.72
CA ALA A 103 7.06 1.03 -16.40
C ALA A 103 8.15 0.34 -17.22
N ALA A 104 8.57 -0.88 -16.87
CA ALA A 104 9.50 -1.67 -17.69
C ALA A 104 8.90 -2.07 -19.05
N TRP A 105 7.57 -2.09 -19.16
CA TRP A 105 6.82 -2.43 -20.37
C TRP A 105 6.27 -1.19 -21.10
N TRP A 106 6.35 0.00 -20.50
CA TRP A 106 5.95 1.21 -21.18
C TRP A 106 7.04 1.69 -22.15
N PRO A 107 6.67 2.19 -23.34
CA PRO A 107 7.63 2.81 -24.24
C PRO A 107 8.33 3.93 -23.48
N ARG A 108 9.64 3.81 -23.29
CA ARG A 108 10.43 4.91 -22.75
C ARG A 108 10.37 6.03 -23.78
N LEU A 109 9.88 7.21 -23.39
CA LEU A 109 10.08 8.42 -24.20
C LEU A 109 11.57 8.79 -24.12
N SER A 110 12.39 8.13 -24.92
CA SER A 110 13.74 8.59 -25.25
C SER A 110 14.08 8.06 -26.64
N GLU A 111 14.37 8.99 -27.55
CA GLU A 111 14.86 8.68 -28.89
C GLU A 111 16.38 8.45 -28.91
N ASN A 112 17.11 8.67 -27.80
CA ASN A 112 18.57 8.57 -27.77
C ASN A 112 19.13 7.89 -26.49
N PRO A 113 19.96 6.84 -26.63
CA PRO A 113 20.60 6.13 -25.51
C PRO A 113 21.57 6.99 -24.67
N GLU A 114 21.97 8.17 -25.13
CA GLU A 114 22.92 9.04 -24.41
C GLU A 114 22.26 9.90 -23.32
N ASP A 115 20.92 9.97 -23.28
CA ASP A 115 20.16 10.73 -22.27
C ASP A 115 19.99 9.98 -20.93
N GLU A 116 20.58 8.79 -20.77
CA GLU A 116 20.42 7.92 -19.58
C GLU A 116 20.96 8.51 -18.27
N PHE A 117 21.79 9.55 -18.32
CA PHE A 117 22.47 10.11 -17.13
C PHE A 117 22.04 11.52 -16.74
N GLU A 118 21.19 12.19 -17.51
CA GLU A 118 20.84 13.59 -17.26
C GLU A 118 19.34 13.86 -17.41
N ILE A 119 18.52 13.18 -16.60
CA ILE A 119 17.11 13.54 -16.44
C ILE A 119 16.98 14.31 -15.14
N ASP A 120 17.11 15.63 -15.22
CA ASP A 120 16.55 16.55 -14.22
C ASP A 120 15.02 16.43 -14.28
N PRO A 121 14.34 15.90 -13.25
CA PRO A 121 12.90 15.66 -13.25
C PRO A 121 12.06 16.95 -13.41
N LEU A 122 12.66 18.14 -13.34
CA LEU A 122 11.99 19.43 -13.38
C LEU A 122 12.09 20.15 -14.74
N ALA A 123 12.83 19.61 -15.71
CA ALA A 123 13.00 20.24 -17.02
C ALA A 123 11.82 19.94 -17.97
N ARG A 124 10.60 20.36 -17.61
CA ARG A 124 9.47 20.41 -18.55
C ARG A 124 9.71 21.49 -19.61
N LYS A 125 9.83 21.09 -20.87
CA LYS A 125 9.55 21.95 -22.02
C LYS A 125 8.58 21.22 -22.95
N ASP A 126 7.29 21.43 -22.70
CA ASP A 126 6.24 21.13 -23.67
C ASP A 126 6.54 21.86 -24.98
N SER A 127 6.42 21.16 -26.11
CA SER A 127 5.77 21.66 -27.33
C SER A 127 6.12 20.80 -28.55
N ARG A 128 5.32 19.79 -28.90
CA ARG A 128 5.10 19.38 -30.31
C ARG A 128 3.68 18.85 -30.51
N SER A 129 2.98 19.48 -31.44
CA SER A 129 1.58 19.29 -31.83
C SER A 129 1.32 18.12 -32.79
N ASP A 130 2.33 17.31 -33.10
CA ASP A 130 2.28 16.39 -34.24
C ASP A 130 2.51 14.91 -33.82
N PHE A 131 2.34 14.61 -32.53
CA PHE A 131 2.58 13.27 -31.99
C PHE A 131 1.34 12.39 -32.18
N GLU A 132 1.32 11.58 -33.25
CA GLU A 132 0.54 10.34 -33.20
C GLU A 132 1.15 9.46 -32.10
N LEU A 133 0.40 9.27 -31.01
CA LEU A 133 0.76 8.33 -29.96
C LEU A 133 1.16 7.00 -30.61
N PRO A 134 2.38 6.48 -30.39
CA PRO A 134 2.74 5.18 -30.90
C PRO A 134 1.69 4.19 -30.43
N SER A 135 1.07 3.48 -31.39
CA SER A 135 0.16 2.39 -31.07
C SER A 135 0.87 1.46 -30.11
N LEU A 136 0.26 1.30 -28.93
CA LEU A 136 0.84 0.49 -27.87
C LEU A 136 1.15 -0.90 -28.42
N PRO A 137 2.23 -1.54 -27.93
CA PRO A 137 2.40 -2.95 -28.18
C PRO A 137 1.09 -3.64 -27.80
N GLU A 138 0.54 -4.45 -28.72
CA GLU A 138 -0.59 -5.31 -28.42
C GLU A 138 -0.30 -5.98 -27.08
N THR A 139 -1.24 -5.84 -26.14
CA THR A 139 -1.18 -6.32 -24.74
C THR A 139 -0.27 -7.54 -24.62
N ASN A 140 1.01 -7.30 -24.35
CA ASN A 140 2.00 -8.36 -24.26
C ASN A 140 1.63 -9.12 -22.98
N SER A 141 1.10 -10.32 -23.16
CA SER A 141 0.58 -11.24 -22.15
C SER A 141 1.62 -11.74 -21.13
N SER A 142 2.74 -11.02 -20.94
CA SER A 142 3.82 -11.38 -20.02
C SER A 142 3.76 -10.62 -18.69
N ALA A 143 3.11 -9.46 -18.63
CA ALA A 143 2.90 -8.73 -17.38
C ALA A 143 1.78 -9.40 -16.56
N SER A 144 2.19 -10.20 -15.58
CA SER A 144 1.31 -10.93 -14.65
C SER A 144 1.32 -10.29 -13.27
N PHE A 145 0.15 -10.23 -12.63
CA PHE A 145 0.03 -9.77 -11.25
C PHE A 145 0.84 -10.65 -10.29
N SER A 146 0.94 -11.95 -10.55
CA SER A 146 1.73 -12.89 -9.75
C SER A 146 3.22 -12.51 -9.63
N ALA A 147 3.74 -11.66 -10.51
CA ALA A 147 5.12 -11.19 -10.45
C ALA A 147 5.34 -10.08 -9.41
N VAL A 148 4.27 -9.41 -8.98
CA VAL A 148 4.29 -8.34 -7.97
C VAL A 148 3.44 -8.66 -6.74
N GLU A 149 2.68 -9.75 -6.75
CA GLU A 149 1.77 -10.16 -5.67
C GLU A 149 2.46 -10.14 -4.30
N SER A 150 3.67 -10.70 -4.18
CA SER A 150 4.44 -10.72 -2.93
C SER A 150 4.95 -9.35 -2.44
N LEU A 151 4.83 -8.31 -3.27
CA LEU A 151 5.17 -6.92 -2.92
C LEU A 151 3.95 -6.12 -2.48
N MET A 152 2.74 -6.68 -2.66
CA MET A 152 1.50 -6.02 -2.30
C MET A 152 1.31 -6.05 -0.79
N VAL A 153 0.80 -4.96 -0.27
CA VAL A 153 0.51 -4.79 1.15
C VAL A 153 -0.99 -4.88 1.36
N HIS A 154 -1.38 -5.75 2.27
CA HIS A 154 -2.75 -5.93 2.73
C HIS A 154 -2.88 -5.56 4.21
N PRO A 155 -4.07 -5.12 4.66
CA PRO A 155 -5.25 -4.77 3.86
C PRO A 155 -5.07 -3.45 3.08
N SER A 156 -5.90 -3.23 2.06
CA SER A 156 -5.89 -2.06 1.19
C SER A 156 -7.33 -1.63 0.88
N LEU A 157 -7.58 -0.35 0.51
CA LEU A 157 -8.93 0.09 0.11
C LEU A 157 -9.27 -0.37 -1.31
N VAL A 158 -8.25 -0.52 -2.15
CA VAL A 158 -8.38 -0.99 -3.52
C VAL A 158 -7.71 -2.35 -3.61
N GLU A 159 -8.40 -3.33 -4.19
CA GLU A 159 -7.82 -4.64 -4.43
C GLU A 159 -6.62 -4.51 -5.39
N PRO A 160 -5.41 -4.93 -5.00
CA PRO A 160 -4.21 -4.66 -5.79
C PRO A 160 -4.24 -5.33 -7.17
N GLU A 161 -4.87 -6.49 -7.30
CA GLU A 161 -5.02 -7.16 -8.59
C GLU A 161 -5.90 -6.36 -9.55
N LEU A 162 -7.04 -5.83 -9.06
CA LEU A 162 -7.91 -4.98 -9.87
C LEU A 162 -7.19 -3.69 -10.29
N LEU A 163 -6.44 -3.09 -9.36
CA LEU A 163 -5.63 -1.90 -9.65
C LEU A 163 -4.55 -2.21 -10.70
N PHE A 164 -3.87 -3.35 -10.60
CA PHE A 164 -2.89 -3.81 -11.57
C PHE A 164 -3.50 -3.96 -12.97
N GLN A 165 -4.63 -4.67 -13.07
CA GLN A 165 -5.33 -4.86 -14.34
C GLN A 165 -5.79 -3.53 -14.94
N ALA A 166 -6.36 -2.64 -14.12
CA ALA A 166 -6.81 -1.32 -14.56
C ALA A 166 -5.68 -0.47 -15.13
N ILE A 167 -4.50 -0.47 -14.49
CA ILE A 167 -3.33 0.30 -14.95
C ILE A 167 -2.71 -0.34 -16.20
N ARG A 168 -2.52 -1.67 -16.18
CA ARG A 168 -1.96 -2.43 -17.32
C ARG A 168 -2.79 -2.22 -18.58
N ASP A 169 -4.11 -2.34 -18.45
CA ASP A 169 -5.05 -2.31 -19.58
C ASP A 169 -5.56 -0.88 -19.88
N ARG A 170 -5.03 0.13 -19.17
CA ARG A 170 -5.35 1.55 -19.33
C ARG A 170 -6.85 1.84 -19.24
N MET A 171 -7.50 1.25 -18.25
CA MET A 171 -8.92 1.40 -17.94
C MET A 171 -9.11 2.34 -16.74
N PRO A 172 -9.10 3.68 -16.94
CA PRO A 172 -9.22 4.64 -15.85
C PRO A 172 -10.57 4.57 -15.12
N ASP A 173 -11.60 4.07 -15.80
CA ASP A 173 -12.94 3.82 -15.25
C ASP A 173 -12.96 2.74 -14.16
N ARG A 174 -11.94 1.88 -14.13
CA ARG A 174 -11.77 0.84 -13.09
C ARG A 174 -10.93 1.30 -11.90
N VAL A 175 -10.29 2.47 -11.99
CA VAL A 175 -9.54 3.06 -10.87
C VAL A 175 -10.51 3.90 -10.02
N PRO A 176 -10.50 3.77 -8.69
CA PRO A 176 -11.34 4.60 -7.83
C PRO A 176 -11.10 6.10 -8.06
N ALA A 177 -12.18 6.89 -8.09
CA ALA A 177 -12.14 8.31 -8.41
C ALA A 177 -11.18 9.10 -7.49
N TRP A 178 -11.09 8.76 -6.21
CA TRP A 178 -10.18 9.42 -5.27
C TRP A 178 -8.71 9.22 -5.64
N LEU A 179 -8.35 8.03 -6.14
CA LEU A 179 -6.97 7.70 -6.52
C LEU A 179 -6.62 8.36 -7.84
N TYR A 180 -7.55 8.32 -8.81
CA TYR A 180 -7.40 9.00 -10.08
C TYR A 180 -7.28 10.54 -9.92
N GLN A 181 -8.14 11.13 -9.10
CA GLN A 181 -8.11 12.55 -8.78
C GLN A 181 -6.80 12.94 -8.08
N GLY A 182 -6.35 12.14 -7.11
CA GLY A 182 -5.06 12.35 -6.44
C GLY A 182 -3.88 12.31 -7.41
N ALA A 183 -3.92 11.42 -8.41
CA ALA A 183 -2.89 11.36 -9.46
C ALA A 183 -2.90 12.61 -10.36
N ILE A 184 -4.09 13.12 -10.74
CA ILE A 184 -4.21 14.37 -11.52
C ILE A 184 -3.63 15.56 -10.74
N GLU A 185 -3.98 15.67 -9.46
CA GLU A 185 -3.50 16.74 -8.58
C GLU A 185 -1.97 16.69 -8.43
N ALA A 186 -1.40 15.49 -8.22
CA ALA A 186 0.04 15.30 -8.14
C ALA A 186 0.77 15.66 -9.44
N ALA A 187 0.19 15.38 -10.61
CA ALA A 187 0.80 15.72 -11.91
C ALA A 187 0.76 17.23 -12.24
N SER A 188 -0.17 17.94 -11.60
CA SER A 188 -0.42 19.39 -11.78
C SER A 188 0.35 20.26 -10.78
N ALA A 189 0.95 19.66 -9.74
CA ALA A 189 1.82 20.32 -8.77
C ALA A 189 3.26 20.44 -9.29
#